data_AF-A0A5D4H5J0-F1
#
_entry.id   AF-A0A5D4H5J0-F1
#
_cell.length_a   1.000
_cell.length_b   1.000
_cell.length_c   1.000
_cell.angle_alpha   90.00
_cell.angle_beta   90.00
_cell.angle_gamma   90.00
#
_symmetry.space_group_name_H-M   'P 1'
#
loop_
_entity.id
_entity.type
_entity.pdbx_description
1 polymer ?
#
loop_
_entity_poly.entity_id
_entity_poly.type
_entity_poly.pdbx_seq_one_letter_code
_entity_poly.pdbx_strand_id
1 'polypeptide(L)'
;MKQYRLSLLCYLTLLVGVAQAQTPANHHVGHYGNSDGVCLFEDGKFLLYGYATAIFGRYTMQDNKIQFYPDRRDQFEAYGTRNPEIEANQSRFQLMGFEEGDTFVQFDQDSTFRVFNTDANCFSYPYTTTRTQPTKDIALLLQSEEAESFQTFYFTNSTGYNDVVLVYNKVDELYDDFVGQLEGNVLKLSNIGGADGYTKQEEDREWEDILEWKIQYEEMIVALDSSYTDEQTQVTYPKIKGQKAGEQASFDKPLAHSPVFQVACEGSLELPSSNTENAYYEEAPFAVDKPDGFYWVKELNREIYAETRLEDLAVITAVDIQSAKYEITPQGQPVISINLTEEGKAKIASFTAAHINQHMAVVVQKMVLSIPRITEPISTGNLQIAGNFTVEEAQTIARRLNGVK
;
A
#
# COMPACT_ATOMS: atom_id res chain seq x y z
N MET A 1 -6.19 -59.16 83.43
CA MET A 1 -7.07 -58.48 82.44
C MET A 1 -6.65 -57.02 82.31
N LYS A 2 -5.90 -56.68 81.26
CA LYS A 2 -5.73 -55.32 80.72
C LYS A 2 -5.29 -55.51 79.27
N GLN A 3 -6.19 -55.21 78.33
CA GLN A 3 -5.97 -55.34 76.89
C GLN A 3 -5.06 -54.19 76.43
N TYR A 4 -3.94 -54.51 75.79
CA TYR A 4 -3.19 -53.57 74.95
C TYR A 4 -3.28 -54.06 73.51
N ARG A 5 -3.93 -53.27 72.67
CA ARG A 5 -4.07 -53.52 71.23
C ARG A 5 -2.76 -53.13 70.54
N LEU A 6 -2.13 -54.12 69.90
CA LEU A 6 -0.93 -54.01 69.09
C LEU A 6 -1.30 -53.32 67.76
N SER A 7 -0.72 -52.16 67.49
CA SER A 7 -0.90 -51.44 66.22
C SER A 7 0.10 -51.96 65.19
N LEU A 8 -0.39 -52.64 64.16
CA LEU A 8 0.40 -53.09 63.01
C LEU A 8 0.29 -52.01 61.91
N LEU A 9 1.37 -51.26 61.68
CA LEU A 9 1.49 -50.33 60.55
C LEU A 9 1.61 -51.15 59.25
N CYS A 10 0.60 -51.05 58.39
CA CYS A 10 0.65 -51.54 57.02
C CYS A 10 1.17 -50.41 56.11
N TYR A 11 2.34 -50.57 55.52
CA TYR A 11 2.87 -49.68 54.49
C TYR A 11 2.06 -49.88 53.19
N LEU A 12 1.25 -48.88 52.83
CA LEU A 12 0.58 -48.80 51.53
C LEU A 12 1.51 -47.99 50.59
N THR A 13 2.18 -48.66 49.65
CA THR A 13 2.93 -47.98 48.58
C THR A 13 1.93 -47.37 47.60
N LEU A 14 1.75 -46.06 47.70
CA LEU A 14 1.04 -45.23 46.72
C LEU A 14 1.90 -45.11 45.46
N LEU A 15 1.50 -45.81 44.39
CA LEU A 15 1.91 -45.49 43.03
C LEU A 15 1.38 -44.09 42.70
N VAL A 16 2.27 -43.09 42.74
CA VAL A 16 1.98 -41.78 42.16
C VAL A 16 1.99 -41.96 40.65
N GLY A 17 0.81 -42.20 40.08
CA GLY A 17 0.59 -41.94 38.67
C GLY A 17 0.81 -40.46 38.44
N VAL A 18 1.83 -40.10 37.68
CA VAL A 18 1.96 -38.76 37.15
C VAL A 18 0.78 -38.60 36.18
N ALA A 19 -0.29 -37.98 36.65
CA ALA A 19 -1.29 -37.45 35.73
C ALA A 19 -0.55 -36.41 34.89
N GLN A 20 -0.20 -36.76 33.66
CA GLN A 20 0.01 -35.74 32.64
C GLN A 20 -1.31 -34.97 32.61
N ALA A 21 -1.31 -33.74 33.13
CA ALA A 21 -2.36 -32.80 32.82
C ALA A 21 -2.32 -32.65 31.29
N GLN A 22 -3.24 -33.33 30.59
CA GLN A 22 -3.57 -32.97 29.23
C GLN A 22 -4.01 -31.52 29.32
N THR A 23 -3.20 -30.62 28.75
CA THR A 23 -3.64 -29.28 28.41
C THR A 23 -5.01 -29.41 27.73
N PRO A 24 -6.03 -28.63 28.15
CA PRO A 24 -7.32 -28.69 27.47
C PRO A 24 -7.05 -28.45 25.99
N ALA A 25 -7.51 -29.38 25.13
CA ALA A 25 -7.33 -29.27 23.70
C ALA A 25 -7.86 -27.88 23.29
N ASN A 26 -7.00 -27.07 22.67
CA ASN A 26 -7.37 -25.74 22.18
C ASN A 26 -8.35 -25.90 21.01
N HIS A 27 -9.61 -26.20 21.33
CA HIS A 27 -10.66 -26.51 20.33
C HIS A 27 -10.88 -25.35 19.34
N HIS A 28 -10.47 -24.15 19.73
CA HIS A 28 -10.50 -22.95 18.90
C HIS A 28 -9.37 -22.87 17.86
N VAL A 29 -8.25 -23.59 18.02
CA VAL A 29 -7.15 -23.58 17.03
C VAL A 29 -7.59 -24.28 15.75
N GLY A 30 -7.28 -23.69 14.60
CA GLY A 30 -7.55 -24.27 13.29
C GLY A 30 -7.91 -23.22 12.23
N HIS A 31 -8.25 -23.72 11.06
CA HIS A 31 -8.62 -22.95 9.87
C HIS A 31 -10.14 -22.80 9.79
N TYR A 32 -10.61 -21.55 9.74
CA TYR A 32 -12.02 -21.20 9.61
C TYR A 32 -12.22 -20.48 8.30
N GLY A 33 -13.14 -20.98 7.46
CA GLY A 33 -13.39 -20.43 6.13
C GLY A 33 -12.83 -21.29 5.01
N ASN A 34 -12.88 -20.76 3.78
CA ASN A 34 -12.41 -21.44 2.57
C ASN A 34 -11.58 -20.48 1.71
N SER A 35 -12.22 -19.71 0.82
CA SER A 35 -11.57 -18.69 -0.02
C SER A 35 -11.07 -17.46 0.74
N ASP A 36 -11.67 -17.24 1.89
CA ASP A 36 -11.41 -16.18 2.84
C ASP A 36 -11.77 -16.73 4.23
N GLY A 37 -11.14 -16.17 5.26
CA GLY A 37 -11.28 -16.72 6.59
C GLY A 37 -10.21 -16.30 7.57
N VAL A 38 -10.13 -17.05 8.66
CA VAL A 38 -9.17 -16.84 9.75
C VAL A 38 -8.57 -18.18 10.18
N CYS A 39 -7.26 -18.22 10.33
CA CYS A 39 -6.54 -19.29 10.99
C CYS A 39 -6.15 -18.84 12.40
N LEU A 40 -6.44 -19.66 13.41
CA LEU A 40 -6.01 -19.47 14.80
C LEU A 40 -4.91 -20.47 15.12
N PHE A 41 -3.74 -19.99 15.53
CA PHE A 41 -2.56 -20.80 15.82
C PHE A 41 -2.37 -21.05 17.32
N GLU A 42 -1.72 -22.16 17.69
CA GLU A 42 -1.54 -22.57 19.10
C GLU A 42 -0.77 -21.55 19.96
N ASP A 43 0.09 -20.75 19.33
CA ASP A 43 0.93 -19.75 19.99
C ASP A 43 0.23 -18.39 20.20
N GLY A 44 -1.08 -18.33 19.96
CA GLY A 44 -1.87 -17.11 20.11
C GLY A 44 -1.70 -16.13 18.94
N LYS A 45 -1.23 -16.61 17.79
CA LYS A 45 -1.20 -15.83 16.54
C LYS A 45 -2.39 -16.15 15.66
N PHE A 46 -2.71 -15.26 14.74
CA PHE A 46 -3.72 -15.52 13.71
C PHE A 46 -3.23 -15.12 12.33
N LEU A 47 -3.90 -15.65 11.31
CA LEU A 47 -3.86 -15.19 9.93
C LEU A 47 -5.30 -14.92 9.48
N LEU A 48 -5.61 -13.68 9.13
CA LEU A 48 -6.82 -13.30 8.42
C LEU A 48 -6.48 -13.25 6.92
N TYR A 49 -7.21 -13.98 6.09
CA TYR A 49 -6.89 -14.11 4.67
C TYR A 49 -8.14 -13.97 3.79
N GLY A 50 -7.93 -13.58 2.54
CA GLY A 50 -8.96 -13.40 1.53
C GLY A 50 -8.38 -12.98 0.19
N TYR A 51 -9.23 -12.54 -0.74
CA TYR A 51 -8.76 -12.07 -2.04
C TYR A 51 -7.74 -10.93 -1.87
N ALA A 52 -6.50 -11.19 -2.29
CA ALA A 52 -5.36 -10.26 -2.16
C ALA A 52 -5.09 -9.75 -0.74
N THR A 53 -5.49 -10.49 0.30
CA THR A 53 -5.33 -10.10 1.71
C THR A 53 -4.71 -11.24 2.51
N ALA A 54 -3.64 -10.93 3.26
CA ALA A 54 -3.05 -11.80 4.27
C ALA A 54 -2.54 -10.93 5.43
N ILE A 55 -3.24 -10.97 6.55
CA ILE A 55 -2.99 -10.15 7.73
C ILE A 55 -2.70 -11.08 8.90
N PHE A 56 -1.45 -11.04 9.36
CA PHE A 56 -1.05 -11.75 10.57
C PHE A 56 -1.22 -10.86 11.79
N GLY A 57 -1.27 -11.48 12.96
CA GLY A 57 -1.24 -10.76 14.21
C GLY A 57 -1.33 -11.68 15.42
N ARG A 58 -1.70 -11.10 16.54
CA ARG A 58 -1.90 -11.81 17.81
C ARG A 58 -3.37 -11.79 18.21
N TYR A 59 -3.81 -12.83 18.90
CA TYR A 59 -5.14 -12.87 19.49
C TYR A 59 -5.08 -13.23 20.97
N THR A 60 -6.06 -12.75 21.72
CA THR A 60 -6.33 -13.18 23.09
C THR A 60 -7.75 -13.67 23.20
N MET A 61 -7.97 -14.75 23.95
CA MET A 61 -9.28 -15.37 24.10
C MET A 61 -9.74 -15.32 25.55
N GLN A 62 -10.99 -14.91 25.76
CA GLN A 62 -11.69 -14.98 27.03
C GLN A 62 -13.07 -15.60 26.81
N ASP A 63 -13.29 -16.78 27.39
CA ASP A 63 -14.46 -17.61 27.10
C ASP A 63 -14.61 -17.86 25.59
N ASN A 64 -15.70 -17.41 24.99
CA ASN A 64 -15.98 -17.53 23.55
C ASN A 64 -15.68 -16.23 22.78
N LYS A 65 -15.11 -15.21 23.44
CA LYS A 65 -14.75 -13.94 22.80
C LYS A 65 -13.27 -13.92 22.50
N ILE A 66 -12.93 -13.45 21.32
CA ILE A 66 -11.56 -13.32 20.83
C ILE A 66 -11.31 -11.86 20.50
N GLN A 67 -10.21 -11.31 21.00
CA GLN A 67 -9.71 -10.01 20.61
C GLN A 67 -8.51 -10.22 19.69
N PHE A 68 -8.55 -9.59 18.52
CA PHE A 68 -7.51 -9.66 17.51
C PHE A 68 -6.73 -8.35 17.46
N TYR A 69 -5.42 -8.48 17.31
CA TYR A 69 -4.45 -7.39 17.21
C TYR A 69 -3.58 -7.65 15.98
N PRO A 70 -3.97 -7.13 14.79
CA PRO A 70 -3.15 -7.20 13.59
C PRO A 70 -1.74 -6.69 13.83
N ASP A 71 -0.74 -7.36 13.25
CA ASP A 71 0.60 -6.83 13.19
C ASP A 71 0.61 -5.65 12.21
N ARG A 72 1.17 -4.52 12.65
CA ARG A 72 1.25 -3.29 11.87
C ARG A 72 2.64 -2.68 12.00
N ARG A 73 3.07 -1.99 10.95
CA ARG A 73 4.34 -1.27 10.94
C ARG A 73 4.24 0.02 11.75
N ASP A 74 5.39 0.54 12.19
CA ASP A 74 5.40 1.87 12.81
C ASP A 74 4.94 2.90 11.77
N GLN A 75 4.10 3.84 12.18
CA GLN A 75 3.53 4.84 11.26
C GLN A 75 4.61 5.64 10.52
N PHE A 76 5.74 5.91 11.20
CA PHE A 76 6.95 6.38 10.57
C PHE A 76 8.14 5.52 10.96
N GLU A 77 9.02 5.29 10.01
CA GLU A 77 10.29 4.59 10.22
C GLU A 77 11.42 5.38 9.58
N ALA A 78 12.62 5.21 10.11
CA ALA A 78 13.83 5.77 9.54
C ALA A 78 14.91 4.70 9.48
N TYR A 79 15.66 4.66 8.40
CA TYR A 79 16.75 3.74 8.16
C TYR A 79 17.94 4.53 7.63
N GLY A 80 19.17 4.18 8.01
CA GLY A 80 20.33 4.98 7.61
C GLY A 80 21.58 4.17 7.36
N THR A 81 22.36 4.58 6.36
CA THR A 81 23.67 4.02 6.06
C THR A 81 24.69 5.11 5.75
N ARG A 82 25.97 4.72 5.63
CA ARG A 82 27.04 5.61 5.17
C ARG A 82 27.27 5.37 3.69
N ASN A 83 27.03 6.39 2.88
CA ASN A 83 27.29 6.38 1.46
C ASN A 83 28.54 7.23 1.15
N PRO A 84 29.63 6.62 0.64
CA PRO A 84 30.87 7.34 0.33
C PRO A 84 30.77 8.26 -0.87
N GLU A 85 29.74 8.14 -1.71
CA GLU A 85 29.52 9.00 -2.88
C GLU A 85 28.89 10.35 -2.50
N ILE A 86 28.33 10.45 -1.30
CA ILE A 86 27.80 11.70 -0.75
C ILE A 86 28.93 12.45 -0.06
N GLU A 87 29.10 13.73 -0.40
CA GLU A 87 30.13 14.58 0.21
C GLU A 87 30.05 14.57 1.75
N ALA A 88 31.20 14.67 2.42
CA ALA A 88 31.32 14.43 3.86
C ALA A 88 30.43 15.33 4.75
N ASN A 89 30.07 16.53 4.27
CA ASN A 89 29.19 17.46 4.98
C ASN A 89 27.75 17.44 4.47
N GLN A 90 27.41 16.59 3.51
CA GLN A 90 26.07 16.52 2.94
C GLN A 90 25.28 15.35 3.54
N SER A 91 23.97 15.40 3.38
CA SER A 91 23.08 14.27 3.69
C SER A 91 22.01 14.16 2.62
N ARG A 92 21.68 12.92 2.23
CA ARG A 92 20.58 12.59 1.33
C ARG A 92 19.47 11.90 2.11
N PHE A 93 18.24 12.28 1.81
CA PHE A 93 17.04 11.66 2.38
C PHE A 93 16.17 11.15 1.25
N GLN A 94 15.82 9.88 1.30
CA GLN A 94 14.76 9.29 0.47
C GLN A 94 13.47 9.23 1.28
N LEU A 95 12.34 9.59 0.68
CA LEU A 95 11.04 9.67 1.32
C LEU A 95 10.11 8.65 0.66
N MET A 96 9.66 7.63 1.38
CA MET A 96 8.81 6.56 0.85
C MET A 96 7.42 6.58 1.47
N GLY A 97 6.37 6.55 0.64
CA GLY A 97 4.97 6.53 1.06
C GLY A 97 4.39 7.89 1.48
N PHE A 98 5.23 8.93 1.62
CA PHE A 98 4.82 10.26 2.09
C PHE A 98 3.76 10.94 1.20
N GLU A 99 3.59 10.49 -0.04
CA GLU A 99 2.53 10.94 -0.96
C GLU A 99 1.12 10.49 -0.56
N GLU A 100 1.02 9.51 0.35
CA GLU A 100 -0.25 8.90 0.75
C GLU A 100 -0.95 9.61 1.93
N GLY A 101 -0.33 10.65 2.51
CA GLY A 101 -0.88 11.38 3.66
C GLY A 101 -0.32 12.79 3.87
N ASP A 102 -0.94 13.52 4.79
CA ASP A 102 -0.56 14.89 5.16
C ASP A 102 0.65 14.92 6.10
N THR A 103 1.80 14.66 5.48
CA THR A 103 3.07 14.42 6.17
C THR A 103 4.02 15.62 6.10
N PHE A 104 4.80 15.80 7.16
CA PHE A 104 5.73 16.91 7.32
C PHE A 104 7.05 16.41 7.89
N VAL A 105 8.12 17.14 7.59
CA VAL A 105 9.47 16.84 8.05
C VAL A 105 10.10 18.08 8.65
N GLN A 106 10.83 17.88 9.74
CA GLN A 106 11.76 18.84 10.31
C GLN A 106 13.11 18.17 10.50
N PHE A 107 14.17 18.84 10.07
CA PHE A 107 15.54 18.42 10.31
C PHE A 107 16.21 19.37 11.31
N ASP A 108 16.79 18.81 12.36
CA ASP A 108 17.45 19.54 13.43
C ASP A 108 16.58 20.68 13.99
N GLN A 109 17.04 21.93 13.91
CA GLN A 109 16.34 23.14 14.37
C GLN A 109 15.76 23.97 13.21
N ASP A 110 15.75 23.40 12.01
CA ASP A 110 15.24 24.06 10.80
C ASP A 110 13.72 24.20 10.84
N SER A 111 13.18 24.85 9.81
CA SER A 111 11.73 25.00 9.68
C SER A 111 11.09 23.69 9.24
N THR A 112 9.96 23.34 9.84
CA THR A 112 9.11 22.23 9.39
C THR A 112 8.52 22.55 8.03
N PHE A 113 8.52 21.60 7.11
CA PHE A 113 7.87 21.74 5.81
C PHE A 113 6.99 20.53 5.51
N ARG A 114 5.93 20.74 4.74
CA ARG A 114 5.11 19.63 4.22
C ARG A 114 5.91 18.89 3.18
N VAL A 115 5.90 17.56 3.22
CA VAL A 115 6.68 16.78 2.25
C VAL A 115 6.11 17.00 0.86
N PHE A 116 4.86 16.60 0.62
CA PHE A 116 4.15 16.87 -0.64
C PHE A 116 3.19 18.06 -0.51
N ASN A 117 3.21 18.99 -1.45
CA ASN A 117 2.21 20.08 -1.49
C ASN A 117 0.82 19.51 -1.84
N THR A 118 -0.26 20.23 -1.49
CA THR A 118 -1.66 19.84 -1.80
C THR A 118 -1.86 19.60 -3.28
N ASP A 119 -1.22 20.45 -4.10
CA ASP A 119 -1.34 20.44 -5.55
C ASP A 119 -0.08 19.85 -6.22
N ALA A 120 0.75 19.11 -5.48
CA ALA A 120 1.94 18.51 -6.04
C ALA A 120 1.53 17.50 -7.13
N ASN A 121 1.91 17.78 -8.38
CA ASN A 121 1.60 16.97 -9.54
C ASN A 121 2.85 16.60 -10.36
N CYS A 122 4.04 16.99 -9.86
CA CYS A 122 5.30 16.98 -10.60
C CYS A 122 6.44 16.52 -9.70
N PHE A 123 6.69 15.22 -9.71
CA PHE A 123 7.76 14.56 -8.98
C PHE A 123 8.24 13.32 -9.74
N SER A 124 9.39 12.77 -9.42
CA SER A 124 9.87 11.49 -9.98
C SER A 124 10.38 10.63 -8.85
N TYR A 125 9.98 9.36 -8.84
CA TYR A 125 10.57 8.38 -7.92
C TYR A 125 12.02 8.09 -8.37
N PRO A 126 12.99 7.94 -7.45
CA PRO A 126 12.85 8.04 -6.00
C PRO A 126 12.73 9.49 -5.49
N TYR A 127 11.84 9.68 -4.52
CA TYR A 127 11.65 10.97 -3.86
C TYR A 127 12.84 11.27 -2.95
N THR A 128 13.70 12.17 -3.38
CA THR A 128 14.93 12.49 -2.63
C THR A 128 15.08 13.97 -2.39
N THR A 129 15.68 14.30 -1.25
CA THR A 129 16.14 15.66 -0.93
C THR A 129 17.55 15.61 -0.36
N THR A 130 18.34 16.63 -0.67
CA THR A 130 19.71 16.75 -0.15
C THR A 130 19.81 17.93 0.81
N ARG A 131 20.76 17.83 1.73
CA ARG A 131 21.13 18.87 2.69
C ARG A 131 22.62 19.11 2.59
N THR A 132 23.03 20.38 2.72
CA THR A 132 24.43 20.81 2.70
C THR A 132 25.13 20.68 4.06
N GLN A 133 24.46 20.07 5.03
CA GLN A 133 24.97 19.85 6.38
C GLN A 133 24.58 18.44 6.88
N PRO A 134 25.39 17.82 7.76
CA PRO A 134 24.99 16.60 8.44
C PRO A 134 23.73 16.82 9.26
N THR A 135 22.88 15.80 9.37
CA THR A 135 21.62 15.87 10.12
C THR A 135 21.66 14.92 11.30
N LYS A 136 21.34 15.44 12.49
CA LYS A 136 21.35 14.68 13.73
C LYS A 136 19.94 14.31 14.16
N ASP A 137 19.03 15.28 14.20
CA ASP A 137 17.68 15.10 14.70
C ASP A 137 16.69 15.20 13.54
N ILE A 138 15.72 14.28 13.50
CA ILE A 138 14.68 14.24 12.47
C ILE A 138 13.34 14.14 13.19
N ALA A 139 12.42 15.06 12.88
CA ALA A 139 11.03 14.95 13.29
C ALA A 139 10.16 14.70 12.06
N LEU A 140 9.36 13.64 12.11
CA LEU A 140 8.35 13.30 11.12
C LEU A 140 6.99 13.56 11.73
N LEU A 141 6.12 14.24 11.01
CA LEU A 141 4.85 14.68 11.55
C LEU A 141 3.71 14.31 10.61
N LEU A 142 2.58 13.96 11.21
CA LEU A 142 1.34 13.70 10.51
C LEU A 142 0.27 14.65 11.03
N GLN A 143 -0.39 15.36 10.13
CA GLN A 143 -1.57 16.14 10.45
C GLN A 143 -2.79 15.22 10.48
N SER A 144 -3.57 15.29 11.56
CA SER A 144 -4.84 14.55 11.65
C SER A 144 -5.88 15.16 10.71
N GLU A 145 -6.68 14.32 10.04
CA GLU A 145 -7.81 14.81 9.24
C GLU A 145 -8.92 15.41 10.14
N GLU A 146 -9.06 14.91 11.37
CA GLU A 146 -10.13 15.31 12.30
C GLU A 146 -9.73 16.49 13.21
N ALA A 147 -8.43 16.73 13.38
CA ALA A 147 -7.90 17.74 14.29
C ALA A 147 -6.82 18.58 13.61
N GLU A 148 -6.80 19.90 13.84
CA GLU A 148 -5.72 20.80 13.39
C GLU A 148 -4.39 20.57 14.18
N SER A 149 -4.17 19.37 14.69
CA SER A 149 -3.00 18.97 15.47
C SER A 149 -2.10 18.00 14.70
N PHE A 150 -0.83 18.03 15.06
CA PHE A 150 0.22 17.16 14.52
C PHE A 150 0.59 16.09 15.53
N GLN A 151 0.66 14.84 15.07
CA GLN A 151 1.37 13.79 15.78
C GLN A 151 2.82 13.78 15.31
N THR A 152 3.76 13.82 16.25
CA THR A 152 5.19 13.98 15.96
C THR A 152 5.98 12.74 16.36
N PHE A 153 6.90 12.32 15.51
CA PHE A 153 7.77 11.17 15.68
C PHE A 153 9.22 11.62 15.55
N TYR A 154 10.02 11.38 16.58
CA TYR A 154 11.41 11.83 16.64
C TYR A 154 12.37 10.67 16.38
N PHE A 155 13.42 10.94 15.61
CA PHE A 155 14.51 10.04 15.32
C PHE A 155 15.83 10.77 15.54
N THR A 156 16.81 10.08 16.15
CA THR A 156 18.16 10.63 16.35
C THR A 156 19.19 9.79 15.61
N ASN A 157 19.77 10.38 14.58
CA ASN A 157 20.86 9.82 13.77
C ASN A 157 22.21 9.89 14.53
N SER A 158 22.32 9.15 15.63
CA SER A 158 23.51 9.16 16.49
C SER A 158 24.74 8.58 15.79
N THR A 159 24.54 7.69 14.81
CA THR A 159 25.61 7.08 14.02
C THR A 159 26.21 8.04 12.99
N GLY A 160 25.52 9.14 12.66
CA GLY A 160 25.93 10.09 11.63
C GLY A 160 25.88 9.49 10.22
N TYR A 161 24.80 8.77 9.91
CA TYR A 161 24.47 8.35 8.56
C TYR A 161 24.26 9.58 7.66
N ASN A 162 24.80 9.55 6.44
CA ASN A 162 24.65 10.61 5.45
C ASN A 162 23.67 10.23 4.33
N ASP A 163 23.12 9.02 4.39
CA ASP A 163 22.14 8.50 3.45
C ASP A 163 21.02 7.82 4.23
N VAL A 164 19.83 8.42 4.23
CA VAL A 164 18.73 8.07 5.12
C VAL A 164 17.47 7.83 4.32
N VAL A 165 16.79 6.72 4.59
CA VAL A 165 15.46 6.41 4.07
C VAL A 165 14.45 6.67 5.16
N LEU A 166 13.49 7.53 4.89
CA LEU A 166 12.36 7.84 5.75
C LEU A 166 11.13 7.18 5.11
N VAL A 167 10.36 6.46 5.91
CA VAL A 167 9.17 5.74 5.44
C VAL A 167 7.96 6.22 6.22
N TYR A 168 6.89 6.56 5.51
CA TYR A 168 5.56 6.75 6.07
C TYR A 168 4.72 5.52 5.71
N ASN A 169 4.19 4.84 6.71
CA ASN A 169 3.26 3.75 6.55
C ASN A 169 1.85 4.29 6.82
N LYS A 170 1.07 4.46 5.75
CA LYS A 170 -0.35 4.83 5.89
C LYS A 170 -1.07 3.78 6.72
N VAL A 171 -1.87 4.24 7.68
CA VAL A 171 -2.71 3.37 8.49
C VAL A 171 -3.93 2.99 7.66
N ASP A 172 -4.15 1.69 7.52
CA ASP A 172 -5.32 1.11 6.85
C ASP A 172 -6.23 0.52 7.93
N GLU A 173 -7.53 0.82 7.84
CA GLU A 173 -8.57 0.35 8.76
C GLU A 173 -8.65 -1.19 8.84
N LEU A 174 -8.16 -1.90 7.81
CA LEU A 174 -8.03 -3.37 7.83
C LEU A 174 -7.10 -3.89 8.94
N TYR A 175 -6.22 -3.04 9.47
CA TYR A 175 -5.27 -3.37 10.55
C TYR A 175 -5.73 -2.87 11.93
N ASP A 176 -6.96 -2.40 12.05
CA ASP A 176 -7.54 -2.06 13.34
C ASP A 176 -7.82 -3.31 14.17
N ASP A 177 -7.71 -3.14 15.49
CA ASP A 177 -8.07 -4.19 16.44
C ASP A 177 -9.56 -4.55 16.26
N PHE A 178 -9.86 -5.84 16.15
CA PHE A 178 -11.23 -6.32 15.94
C PHE A 178 -11.58 -7.45 16.89
N VAL A 179 -12.87 -7.75 17.01
CA VAL A 179 -13.35 -8.81 17.89
C VAL A 179 -13.96 -9.94 17.09
N GLY A 180 -13.82 -11.15 17.62
CA GLY A 180 -14.54 -12.32 17.16
C GLY A 180 -15.28 -13.03 18.28
N GLN A 181 -16.27 -13.81 17.88
CA GLN A 181 -17.05 -14.65 18.76
C GLN A 181 -17.11 -16.07 18.18
N LEU A 182 -16.68 -17.04 18.99
CA LEU A 182 -16.75 -18.45 18.65
C LEU A 182 -18.08 -19.05 19.11
N GLU A 183 -18.86 -19.53 18.15
CA GLU A 183 -20.15 -20.18 18.35
C GLU A 183 -20.07 -21.63 17.85
N GLY A 184 -19.67 -22.53 18.75
CA GLY A 184 -19.38 -23.92 18.36
C GLY A 184 -18.17 -24.00 17.45
N ASN A 185 -18.39 -24.35 16.18
CA ASN A 185 -17.35 -24.41 15.15
C ASN A 185 -17.39 -23.20 14.19
N VAL A 186 -18.19 -22.17 14.48
CA VAL A 186 -18.31 -20.97 13.65
C VAL A 186 -17.67 -19.78 14.35
N LEU A 187 -16.72 -19.12 13.69
CA LEU A 187 -16.08 -17.90 14.15
C LEU A 187 -16.68 -16.70 13.43
N LYS A 188 -17.40 -15.84 14.16
CA LYS A 188 -17.95 -14.58 13.65
C LYS A 188 -17.02 -13.44 14.00
N LEU A 189 -16.73 -12.53 13.07
CA LEU A 189 -15.89 -11.36 13.30
C LEU A 189 -16.73 -10.08 13.22
N SER A 190 -16.28 -9.02 13.88
CA SER A 190 -16.99 -7.73 13.91
C SER A 190 -16.86 -6.92 12.61
N ASN A 191 -15.77 -7.10 11.87
CA ASN A 191 -15.42 -6.30 10.71
C ASN A 191 -15.53 -7.06 9.38
N ILE A 192 -15.37 -8.39 9.37
CA ILE A 192 -15.20 -9.21 8.16
C ILE A 192 -16.00 -10.53 8.27
N GLY A 193 -16.48 -11.08 7.14
CA GLY A 193 -17.14 -12.40 7.10
C GLY A 193 -18.67 -12.42 7.23
N GLY A 194 -19.32 -11.25 7.33
CA GLY A 194 -20.78 -11.13 7.34
C GLY A 194 -21.48 -11.80 8.54
N ALA A 195 -22.81 -11.95 8.47
CA ALA A 195 -23.60 -12.47 9.59
C ALA A 195 -23.41 -13.98 9.85
N ASP A 196 -22.98 -14.73 8.84
CA ASP A 196 -22.87 -16.18 8.87
C ASP A 196 -21.55 -16.66 9.52
N GLY A 197 -20.49 -15.85 9.46
CA GLY A 197 -19.18 -16.18 10.02
C GLY A 197 -18.44 -17.30 9.27
N TYR A 198 -17.26 -17.66 9.79
CA TYR A 198 -16.38 -18.65 9.20
C TYR A 198 -16.48 -19.99 9.91
N THR A 199 -16.85 -21.05 9.19
CA THR A 199 -16.93 -22.40 9.75
C THR A 199 -15.56 -23.07 9.76
N LYS A 200 -15.22 -23.73 10.87
CA LYS A 200 -13.98 -24.49 11.02
C LYS A 200 -13.92 -25.67 10.05
N GLN A 201 -12.79 -25.86 9.40
CA GLN A 201 -12.54 -27.03 8.58
C GLN A 201 -12.28 -28.27 9.46
N GLU A 202 -12.95 -29.39 9.14
CA GLU A 202 -12.77 -30.67 9.85
C GLU A 202 -11.61 -31.49 9.27
N GLU A 203 -11.45 -31.47 7.94
CA GLU A 203 -10.32 -32.05 7.22
C GLU A 203 -9.60 -30.94 6.45
N ASP A 204 -8.55 -30.40 7.05
CA ASP A 204 -7.76 -29.33 6.44
C ASP A 204 -6.49 -29.91 5.80
N ARG A 205 -6.44 -29.87 4.46
CA ARG A 205 -5.29 -30.34 3.68
C ARG A 205 -4.25 -29.24 3.44
N GLU A 206 -4.59 -28.00 3.74
CA GLU A 206 -3.76 -26.80 3.54
C GLU A 206 -3.07 -26.37 4.83
N TRP A 207 -3.43 -26.96 5.98
CA TRP A 207 -2.92 -26.56 7.29
C TRP A 207 -1.39 -26.53 7.40
N GLU A 208 -0.70 -27.53 6.84
CA GLU A 208 0.77 -27.57 6.85
C GLU A 208 1.37 -26.42 6.02
N ASP A 209 0.80 -26.12 4.85
CA ASP A 209 1.24 -25.00 4.01
C ASP A 209 1.01 -23.64 4.72
N ILE A 210 -0.13 -23.51 5.42
CA ILE A 210 -0.46 -22.33 6.23
C ILE A 210 0.55 -22.15 7.38
N LEU A 211 0.98 -23.25 8.02
CA LEU A 211 2.02 -23.21 9.06
C LEU A 211 3.37 -22.78 8.47
N GLU A 212 3.73 -23.23 7.27
CA GLU A 212 4.93 -22.75 6.58
C GLU A 212 4.85 -21.25 6.26
N TRP A 213 3.70 -20.76 5.79
CA TRP A 213 3.48 -19.33 5.53
C TRP A 213 3.63 -18.49 6.80
N LYS A 214 3.12 -18.99 7.94
CA LYS A 214 3.32 -18.35 9.25
C LYS A 214 4.80 -18.24 9.59
N ILE A 215 5.59 -19.30 9.39
CA ILE A 215 7.04 -19.28 9.66
C ILE A 215 7.74 -18.24 8.78
N GLN A 216 7.44 -18.24 7.47
CA GLN A 216 8.02 -17.27 6.53
C GLN A 216 7.67 -15.82 6.91
N TYR A 217 6.41 -15.57 7.28
CA TYR A 217 5.98 -14.26 7.76
C TYR A 217 6.73 -13.83 9.01
N GLU A 218 6.94 -14.74 9.97
CA GLU A 218 7.68 -14.45 11.20
C GLU A 218 9.14 -14.09 10.95
N GLU A 219 9.80 -14.74 10.00
CA GLU A 219 11.15 -14.37 9.58
C GLU A 219 11.17 -13.00 8.89
N MET A 220 10.19 -12.76 8.00
CA MET A 220 10.05 -11.52 7.25
C MET A 220 9.82 -10.32 8.18
N ILE A 221 8.88 -10.40 9.13
CA ILE A 221 8.54 -9.27 9.99
C ILE A 221 9.70 -8.89 10.91
N VAL A 222 10.50 -9.87 11.36
CA VAL A 222 11.74 -9.63 12.11
C VAL A 222 12.78 -8.92 11.25
N ALA A 223 12.92 -9.31 9.98
CA ALA A 223 13.82 -8.64 9.04
C ALA A 223 13.41 -7.18 8.81
N LEU A 224 12.10 -6.93 8.56
CA LEU A 224 11.53 -5.60 8.34
C LEU A 224 11.70 -4.66 9.55
N ASP A 225 11.64 -5.18 10.78
CA ASP A 225 11.88 -4.37 11.99
C ASP A 225 13.37 -4.03 12.19
N SER A 226 14.29 -4.74 11.51
CA SER A 226 15.73 -4.54 11.71
C SER A 226 16.37 -3.60 10.69
N SER A 227 15.95 -3.68 9.42
CA SER A 227 16.60 -2.97 8.31
C SER A 227 15.71 -2.89 7.07
N TYR A 228 16.05 -1.95 6.20
CA TYR A 228 15.49 -1.81 4.86
C TYR A 228 16.58 -2.18 3.85
N THR A 229 16.26 -2.98 2.82
CA THR A 229 17.18 -3.25 1.71
C THR A 229 16.57 -2.74 0.43
N ASP A 230 17.27 -1.84 -0.26
CA ASP A 230 16.84 -1.30 -1.54
C ASP A 230 16.97 -2.37 -2.63
N GLU A 231 15.86 -2.70 -3.30
CA GLU A 231 15.83 -3.82 -4.26
C GLU A 231 16.69 -3.57 -5.51
N GLN A 232 16.88 -2.32 -5.90
CA GLN A 232 17.63 -1.98 -7.13
C GLN A 232 19.14 -1.98 -6.87
N THR A 233 19.54 -1.35 -5.78
CA THR A 233 20.96 -1.16 -5.43
C THR A 233 21.50 -2.27 -4.52
N GLN A 234 20.62 -3.08 -3.93
CA GLN A 234 20.95 -4.10 -2.93
C GLN A 234 21.65 -3.55 -1.68
N VAL A 235 21.52 -2.24 -1.43
CA VAL A 235 22.09 -1.57 -0.25
C VAL A 235 21.15 -1.75 0.94
N THR A 236 21.70 -2.21 2.06
CA THR A 236 20.96 -2.37 3.33
C THR A 236 21.19 -1.17 4.26
N TYR A 237 20.08 -0.67 4.81
CA TYR A 237 19.98 0.45 5.73
C TYR A 237 19.46 -0.06 7.08
N PRO A 238 20.30 -0.11 8.13
CA PRO A 238 19.84 -0.41 9.49
C PRO A 238 18.77 0.57 10.01
N LYS A 239 17.81 0.07 10.79
CA LYS A 239 16.75 0.90 11.39
C LYS A 239 17.32 1.88 12.42
N ILE A 240 16.94 3.15 12.29
CA ILE A 240 17.15 4.21 13.27
C ILE A 240 15.94 4.19 14.21
N LYS A 241 16.18 3.99 15.51
CA LYS A 241 15.09 3.92 16.49
C LYS A 241 14.37 5.26 16.59
N GLY A 242 13.06 5.22 16.43
CA GLY A 242 12.17 6.37 16.62
C GLY A 242 11.45 6.36 17.97
N GLN A 243 10.93 7.51 18.36
CA GLN A 243 10.04 7.67 19.51
C GLN A 243 8.86 8.57 19.12
N LYS A 244 7.63 8.11 19.37
CA LYS A 244 6.42 8.93 19.24
C LYS A 244 6.35 9.94 20.39
N ALA A 245 6.10 11.20 20.05
CA ALA A 245 5.71 12.25 20.98
C ALA A 245 4.21 12.53 20.86
N GLY A 246 3.65 13.21 21.87
CA GLY A 246 2.23 13.54 21.93
C GLY A 246 1.77 14.50 20.82
N GLU A 247 0.48 14.81 20.83
CA GLU A 247 -0.13 15.75 19.88
C GLU A 247 0.27 17.20 20.16
N GLN A 248 0.56 17.94 19.09
CA GLN A 248 0.89 19.36 19.11
C GLN A 248 -0.09 20.14 18.23
N ALA A 249 -0.78 21.13 18.80
CA ALA A 249 -1.81 21.89 18.09
C ALA A 249 -1.28 22.93 17.09
N SER A 250 -0.05 23.41 17.24
CA SER A 250 0.53 24.43 16.35
C SER A 250 2.06 24.48 16.43
N PHE A 251 2.72 24.97 15.38
CA PHE A 251 4.16 25.24 15.40
C PHE A 251 4.48 26.65 15.89
N ASP A 252 5.59 26.79 16.62
CA ASP A 252 6.12 28.10 17.02
C ASP A 252 6.66 28.91 15.81
N LYS A 253 7.06 28.21 14.75
CA LYS A 253 7.53 28.80 13.49
C LYS A 253 6.55 28.46 12.35
N PRO A 254 6.31 29.37 11.39
CA PRO A 254 5.53 29.06 10.20
C PRO A 254 6.11 27.88 9.42
N LEU A 255 5.24 27.09 8.79
CA LEU A 255 5.63 26.03 7.88
C LEU A 255 6.39 26.61 6.68
N ALA A 256 7.54 26.01 6.36
CA ALA A 256 8.30 26.33 5.17
C ALA A 256 7.72 25.61 3.94
N HIS A 257 8.02 26.14 2.75
CA HIS A 257 7.74 25.46 1.49
C HIS A 257 8.53 24.16 1.39
N SER A 258 7.93 23.13 0.77
CA SER A 258 8.64 21.88 0.50
C SER A 258 9.88 22.15 -0.38
N PRO A 259 11.09 21.75 0.04
CA PRO A 259 12.26 21.76 -0.82
C PRO A 259 12.27 20.60 -1.80
N VAL A 260 11.36 19.63 -1.64
CA VAL A 260 11.34 18.37 -2.40
C VAL A 260 10.42 18.48 -3.61
N PHE A 261 9.27 19.15 -3.47
CA PHE A 261 8.23 19.17 -4.51
C PHE A 261 7.70 20.59 -4.75
N GLN A 262 7.60 20.98 -6.02
CA GLN A 262 7.06 22.27 -6.46
C GLN A 262 5.66 22.11 -7.09
N VAL A 263 4.87 23.19 -7.07
CA VAL A 263 3.44 23.23 -7.44
C VAL A 263 3.20 23.11 -8.96
N ALA A 264 4.22 23.36 -9.78
CA ALA A 264 4.13 23.26 -11.23
C ALA A 264 5.38 22.61 -11.79
N CYS A 265 5.20 21.68 -12.74
CA CYS A 265 6.28 21.15 -13.55
C CYS A 265 6.90 22.32 -14.30
N GLU A 266 8.13 22.72 -13.96
CA GLU A 266 9.01 23.22 -15.00
C GLU A 266 9.41 22.02 -15.86
N GLY A 267 8.67 21.84 -16.95
CA GLY A 267 8.79 20.69 -17.83
C GLY A 267 7.41 20.13 -18.17
N SER A 268 6.72 20.76 -19.13
CA SER A 268 5.81 20.02 -20.00
C SER A 268 6.48 18.70 -20.37
N LEU A 269 5.74 17.58 -20.36
CA LEU A 269 6.22 16.33 -20.96
C LEU A 269 6.83 16.70 -22.32
N GLU A 270 8.15 16.71 -22.45
CA GLU A 270 8.80 16.75 -23.75
C GLU A 270 8.64 15.34 -24.30
N LEU A 271 7.40 15.02 -24.68
CA LEU A 271 7.13 13.92 -25.57
C LEU A 271 7.99 14.15 -26.81
N PRO A 272 8.60 13.07 -27.35
CA PRO A 272 9.57 13.16 -28.42
C PRO A 272 9.05 14.15 -29.45
N SER A 273 9.81 15.22 -29.69
CA SER A 273 9.49 16.18 -30.73
C SER A 273 9.19 15.35 -31.96
N SER A 274 7.93 15.37 -32.42
CA SER A 274 7.62 14.84 -33.73
C SER A 274 8.53 15.62 -34.66
N ASN A 275 9.62 15.00 -35.12
CA ASN A 275 10.33 15.53 -36.28
C ASN A 275 9.22 15.67 -37.30
N THR A 276 8.89 16.91 -37.65
CA THR A 276 7.71 17.29 -38.45
C THR A 276 7.75 16.71 -39.87
N GLU A 277 8.75 15.88 -40.17
CA GLU A 277 8.90 15.10 -41.39
C GLU A 277 8.40 13.64 -41.27
N ASN A 278 8.19 13.10 -40.06
CA ASN A 278 7.75 11.70 -39.83
C ASN A 278 6.35 11.58 -39.17
N ALA A 279 5.53 12.62 -39.21
CA ALA A 279 4.10 12.56 -38.81
C ALA A 279 3.22 11.75 -39.79
N TYR A 280 3.83 11.16 -40.82
CA TYR A 280 3.20 10.31 -41.80
C TYR A 280 3.42 8.84 -41.38
N TYR A 281 2.35 8.16 -40.98
CA TYR A 281 2.20 6.68 -40.87
C TYR A 281 2.38 5.96 -39.52
N GLU A 282 2.63 6.62 -38.38
CA GLU A 282 2.66 5.92 -37.09
C GLU A 282 1.50 6.37 -36.17
N GLU A 283 0.91 5.45 -35.41
CA GLU A 283 -0.11 5.70 -34.36
C GLU A 283 0.52 6.44 -33.15
N ALA A 284 1.29 7.49 -33.44
CA ALA A 284 2.02 8.29 -32.48
C ALA A 284 1.08 9.26 -31.74
N PRO A 285 1.43 9.67 -30.51
CA PRO A 285 0.67 10.67 -29.79
C PRO A 285 0.58 12.01 -30.53
N PHE A 286 -0.56 12.68 -30.45
CA PHE A 286 -0.77 13.99 -31.07
C PHE A 286 -1.61 14.93 -30.20
N ALA A 287 -1.39 16.23 -30.36
CA ALA A 287 -1.99 17.25 -29.51
C ALA A 287 -3.48 17.50 -29.82
N VAL A 288 -4.27 17.71 -28.77
CA VAL A 288 -5.69 18.07 -28.78
C VAL A 288 -5.99 19.04 -27.65
N ASP A 289 -6.81 20.07 -27.86
CA ASP A 289 -7.24 20.96 -26.76
C ASP A 289 -8.45 20.40 -26.04
N LYS A 290 -8.28 19.25 -25.37
CA LYS A 290 -9.31 18.55 -24.60
C LYS A 290 -8.78 18.14 -23.23
N PRO A 291 -9.62 18.15 -22.17
CA PRO A 291 -9.20 17.69 -20.84
C PRO A 291 -8.95 16.18 -20.81
N ASP A 292 -8.26 15.72 -19.76
CA ASP A 292 -7.91 14.33 -19.57
C ASP A 292 -9.17 13.45 -19.50
N GLY A 293 -9.24 12.38 -20.29
CA GLY A 293 -10.42 11.52 -20.37
C GLY A 293 -10.46 10.64 -21.62
N PHE A 294 -11.57 9.91 -21.75
CA PHE A 294 -11.82 9.00 -22.85
C PHE A 294 -12.89 9.60 -23.76
N TYR A 295 -12.62 9.64 -25.06
CA TYR A 295 -13.48 10.31 -26.03
C TYR A 295 -13.91 9.35 -27.12
N TRP A 296 -15.16 9.48 -27.55
CA TRP A 296 -15.60 8.81 -28.76
C TRP A 296 -14.88 9.41 -29.98
N VAL A 297 -14.43 8.55 -30.89
CA VAL A 297 -13.83 8.96 -32.15
C VAL A 297 -14.92 9.05 -33.21
N LYS A 298 -15.28 10.28 -33.59
CA LYS A 298 -16.25 10.55 -34.67
C LYS A 298 -15.73 10.07 -36.02
N GLU A 299 -14.47 10.36 -36.27
CA GLU A 299 -13.84 10.17 -37.57
C GLU A 299 -12.37 9.84 -37.36
N LEU A 300 -12.01 8.57 -37.58
CA LEU A 300 -10.63 8.10 -37.51
C LEU A 300 -9.94 8.35 -38.85
N ASN A 301 -8.91 9.19 -38.87
CA ASN A 301 -8.09 9.40 -40.06
C ASN A 301 -6.89 8.45 -40.01
N ARG A 302 -6.87 7.44 -40.88
CA ARG A 302 -5.76 6.45 -40.94
C ARG A 302 -4.59 6.90 -41.81
N GLU A 303 -4.77 7.94 -42.61
CA GLU A 303 -3.71 8.52 -43.45
C GLU A 303 -2.92 9.57 -42.67
N ILE A 304 -3.63 10.40 -41.90
CA ILE A 304 -3.09 11.44 -41.03
C ILE A 304 -3.70 11.29 -39.65
N TYR A 305 -3.07 10.46 -38.80
CA TYR A 305 -3.60 10.09 -37.48
C TYR A 305 -3.94 11.30 -36.59
N ALA A 306 -3.13 12.37 -36.69
CA ALA A 306 -3.32 13.62 -35.96
C ALA A 306 -4.56 14.44 -36.39
N GLU A 307 -5.17 14.13 -37.54
CA GLU A 307 -6.44 14.75 -37.98
C GLU A 307 -7.67 13.97 -37.49
N THR A 308 -7.49 12.94 -36.65
CA THR A 308 -8.60 12.20 -36.05
C THR A 308 -9.49 13.11 -35.21
N ARG A 309 -10.80 13.05 -35.47
CA ARG A 309 -11.78 13.92 -34.82
C ARG A 309 -12.48 13.20 -33.67
N LEU A 310 -12.43 13.83 -32.50
CA LEU A 310 -13.03 13.35 -31.27
C LEU A 310 -14.36 14.07 -30.99
N GLU A 311 -15.22 13.45 -30.20
CA GLU A 311 -16.37 14.12 -29.59
C GLU A 311 -15.97 15.29 -28.69
N ASP A 312 -16.93 16.19 -28.46
CA ASP A 312 -16.73 17.34 -27.57
C ASP A 312 -16.79 16.94 -26.11
N LEU A 313 -17.69 16.02 -25.77
CA LEU A 313 -17.85 15.49 -24.42
C LEU A 313 -17.08 14.18 -24.27
N ALA A 314 -16.35 14.08 -23.16
CA ALA A 314 -15.74 12.83 -22.76
C ALA A 314 -16.82 11.83 -22.33
N VAL A 315 -16.59 10.55 -22.64
CA VAL A 315 -17.39 9.42 -22.17
C VAL A 315 -17.17 9.21 -20.67
N ILE A 316 -15.90 9.23 -20.27
CA ILE A 316 -15.45 9.25 -18.88
C ILE A 316 -14.28 10.23 -18.75
N THR A 317 -14.23 10.91 -17.62
CA THR A 317 -13.19 11.91 -17.27
C THR A 317 -12.35 11.43 -16.10
N ALA A 318 -11.36 12.20 -15.68
CA ALA A 318 -10.54 11.84 -14.53
C ALA A 318 -11.35 11.64 -13.23
N VAL A 319 -12.49 12.32 -13.05
CA VAL A 319 -13.36 12.12 -11.86
C VAL A 319 -14.02 10.74 -11.82
N ASP A 320 -14.09 10.06 -12.96
CA ASP A 320 -14.68 8.73 -13.08
C ASP A 320 -13.66 7.61 -12.78
N ILE A 321 -12.39 7.98 -12.58
CA ILE A 321 -11.28 7.07 -12.32
C ILE A 321 -11.07 6.93 -10.80
N GLN A 322 -11.09 5.68 -10.31
CA GLN A 322 -10.79 5.37 -8.91
C GLN A 322 -9.28 5.26 -8.68
N SER A 323 -8.58 4.59 -9.59
CA SER A 323 -7.12 4.46 -9.56
C SER A 323 -6.55 4.16 -10.94
N ALA A 324 -5.29 4.55 -11.16
CA ALA A 324 -4.48 4.22 -12.30
C ALA A 324 -3.09 3.76 -11.83
N LYS A 325 -2.57 2.68 -12.40
CA LYS A 325 -1.26 2.10 -12.05
C LYS A 325 -0.50 1.79 -13.32
N TYR A 326 0.82 1.99 -13.31
CA TYR A 326 1.65 1.41 -14.35
C TYR A 326 1.86 -0.08 -14.05
N GLU A 327 1.88 -0.90 -15.07
CA GLU A 327 2.18 -2.33 -14.98
C GLU A 327 3.11 -2.72 -16.14
N ILE A 328 3.89 -3.78 -15.94
CA ILE A 328 4.67 -4.40 -17.02
C ILE A 328 3.99 -5.71 -17.36
N THR A 329 3.57 -5.88 -18.62
CA THR A 329 2.96 -7.12 -19.07
C THR A 329 3.98 -8.28 -19.02
N PRO A 330 3.54 -9.55 -19.04
CA PRO A 330 4.45 -10.69 -19.12
C PRO A 330 5.41 -10.64 -20.32
N GLN A 331 5.07 -9.89 -21.36
CA GLN A 331 5.88 -9.66 -22.56
C GLN A 331 6.89 -8.50 -22.40
N GLY A 332 6.96 -7.87 -21.22
CA GLY A 332 7.87 -6.77 -20.92
C GLY A 332 7.40 -5.41 -21.42
N GLN A 333 6.11 -5.25 -21.77
CA GLN A 333 5.57 -3.99 -22.28
C GLN A 333 4.96 -3.16 -21.16
N PRO A 334 5.31 -1.87 -21.02
CA PRO A 334 4.67 -0.99 -20.04
C PRO A 334 3.24 -0.64 -20.48
N VAL A 335 2.29 -0.78 -19.56
CA VAL A 335 0.87 -0.43 -19.75
C VAL A 335 0.37 0.37 -18.56
N ILE A 336 -0.72 1.12 -18.75
CA ILE A 336 -1.43 1.78 -17.64
C ILE A 336 -2.74 1.04 -17.39
N SER A 337 -2.87 0.43 -16.21
CA SER A 337 -4.06 -0.23 -15.69
C SER A 337 -4.93 0.79 -14.96
N ILE A 338 -6.22 0.84 -15.24
CA ILE A 338 -7.16 1.83 -14.69
C ILE A 338 -8.36 1.09 -14.10
N ASN A 339 -8.69 1.41 -12.85
CA ASN A 339 -9.91 0.99 -12.20
C ASN A 339 -10.84 2.21 -12.10
N LEU A 340 -12.08 2.04 -12.56
CA LEU A 340 -13.09 3.08 -12.55
C LEU A 340 -13.90 3.07 -11.25
N THR A 341 -14.47 4.22 -10.92
CA THR A 341 -15.55 4.33 -9.93
C THR A 341 -16.81 3.59 -10.43
N GLU A 342 -17.77 3.34 -9.55
CA GLU A 342 -19.05 2.73 -9.96
C GLU A 342 -19.80 3.57 -11.02
N GLU A 343 -19.72 4.91 -10.92
CA GLU A 343 -20.30 5.80 -11.93
C GLU A 343 -19.55 5.68 -13.27
N GLY A 344 -18.22 5.71 -13.24
CA GLY A 344 -17.39 5.54 -14.43
C GLY A 344 -17.61 4.20 -15.12
N LYS A 345 -17.72 3.12 -14.33
CA LYS A 345 -18.05 1.76 -14.79
C LYS A 345 -19.40 1.72 -15.49
N ALA A 346 -20.43 2.37 -14.94
CA ALA A 346 -21.75 2.43 -15.57
C ALA A 346 -21.71 3.20 -16.91
N LYS A 347 -21.02 4.35 -16.94
CA LYS A 347 -20.83 5.16 -18.16
C LYS A 347 -20.13 4.35 -19.26
N ILE A 348 -18.97 3.76 -18.95
CA ILE A 348 -18.18 3.02 -19.94
C ILE A 348 -18.89 1.75 -20.42
N ALA A 349 -19.60 1.04 -19.54
CA ALA A 349 -20.34 -0.16 -19.89
C ALA A 349 -21.49 0.18 -20.85
N SER A 350 -22.27 1.21 -20.54
CA SER A 350 -23.36 1.65 -21.42
C SER A 350 -22.84 2.15 -22.77
N PHE A 351 -21.73 2.89 -22.77
CA PHE A 351 -21.15 3.43 -23.99
C PHE A 351 -20.61 2.32 -24.88
N THR A 352 -19.74 1.45 -24.36
CA THR A 352 -19.08 0.39 -25.14
C THR A 352 -20.07 -0.62 -25.70
N ALA A 353 -21.13 -0.96 -24.95
CA ALA A 353 -22.21 -1.83 -25.46
C ALA A 353 -22.91 -1.27 -26.71
N ALA A 354 -23.03 0.05 -26.82
CA ALA A 354 -23.65 0.73 -27.95
C ALA A 354 -22.67 1.02 -29.11
N HIS A 355 -21.35 0.95 -28.87
CA HIS A 355 -20.31 1.40 -29.81
C HIS A 355 -19.30 0.29 -30.16
N ILE A 356 -19.74 -0.97 -30.20
CA ILE A 356 -18.94 -2.10 -30.67
C ILE A 356 -18.44 -1.82 -32.10
N ASN A 357 -17.20 -2.23 -32.38
CA ASN A 357 -16.49 -2.01 -33.63
C ASN A 357 -16.09 -0.55 -33.93
N GLN A 358 -16.34 0.38 -33.00
CA GLN A 358 -15.93 1.78 -33.09
C GLN A 358 -14.66 2.04 -32.26
N HIS A 359 -14.13 3.27 -32.33
CA HIS A 359 -12.89 3.62 -31.64
C HIS A 359 -13.14 4.61 -30.51
N MET A 360 -12.29 4.53 -29.50
CA MET A 360 -12.27 5.41 -28.35
C MET A 360 -10.86 5.94 -28.17
N ALA A 361 -10.70 7.25 -28.07
CA ALA A 361 -9.40 7.88 -27.85
C ALA A 361 -9.17 8.11 -26.35
N VAL A 362 -7.93 7.93 -25.93
CA VAL A 362 -7.47 8.30 -24.58
C VAL A 362 -6.70 9.60 -24.68
N VAL A 363 -7.17 10.63 -23.98
CA VAL A 363 -6.52 11.94 -23.92
C VAL A 363 -5.90 12.15 -22.54
N VAL A 364 -4.62 12.51 -22.51
CA VAL A 364 -3.90 12.89 -21.29
C VAL A 364 -2.96 14.04 -21.62
N GLN A 365 -2.97 15.09 -20.80
CA GLN A 365 -2.19 16.31 -20.99
C GLN A 365 -2.35 16.92 -22.38
N LYS A 366 -3.60 17.05 -22.85
CA LYS A 366 -3.90 17.60 -24.18
C LYS A 366 -3.25 16.81 -25.32
N MET A 367 -2.98 15.52 -25.12
CA MET A 367 -2.44 14.62 -26.13
C MET A 367 -3.33 13.38 -26.23
N VAL A 368 -3.68 12.96 -27.44
CA VAL A 368 -4.23 11.63 -27.69
C VAL A 368 -3.08 10.64 -27.60
N LEU A 369 -3.15 9.69 -26.67
CA LEU A 369 -2.11 8.69 -26.44
C LEU A 369 -2.36 7.40 -27.20
N SER A 370 -3.63 6.98 -27.30
CA SER A 370 -4.02 5.77 -28.00
C SER A 370 -5.47 5.86 -28.49
N ILE A 371 -5.79 5.13 -29.55
CA ILE A 371 -7.13 5.06 -30.13
C ILE A 371 -7.56 3.59 -30.30
N PRO A 372 -7.77 2.85 -29.20
CA PRO A 372 -8.20 1.46 -29.27
C PRO A 372 -9.56 1.29 -29.94
N ARG A 373 -9.75 0.10 -30.52
CA ARG A 373 -11.03 -0.35 -31.06
C ARG A 373 -11.82 -1.11 -30.00
N ILE A 374 -13.09 -0.76 -29.85
CA ILE A 374 -14.01 -1.46 -28.94
C ILE A 374 -14.42 -2.78 -29.60
N THR A 375 -13.99 -3.90 -29.03
CA THR A 375 -14.32 -5.25 -29.54
C THR A 375 -15.46 -5.90 -28.78
N GLU A 376 -15.62 -5.56 -27.51
CA GLU A 376 -16.66 -6.09 -26.62
C GLU A 376 -17.10 -5.04 -25.59
N PRO A 377 -18.30 -5.19 -24.98
CA PRO A 377 -18.73 -4.32 -23.89
C PRO A 377 -17.78 -4.43 -22.69
N ILE A 378 -17.39 -3.30 -22.12
CA ILE A 378 -16.52 -3.25 -20.95
C ILE A 378 -17.39 -3.04 -19.71
N SER A 379 -17.76 -4.13 -19.05
CA SER A 379 -18.63 -4.10 -17.85
C SER A 379 -17.88 -4.26 -16.53
N THR A 380 -16.59 -4.58 -16.56
CA THR A 380 -15.79 -4.88 -15.36
C THR A 380 -15.41 -3.62 -14.59
N GLY A 381 -15.26 -2.49 -15.27
CA GLY A 381 -14.71 -1.25 -14.70
C GLY A 381 -13.19 -1.18 -14.74
N ASN A 382 -12.52 -2.21 -15.30
CA ASN A 382 -11.07 -2.27 -15.43
C ASN A 382 -10.69 -2.02 -16.89
N LEU A 383 -9.78 -1.08 -17.12
CA LEU A 383 -9.27 -0.68 -18.43
C LEU A 383 -7.75 -0.81 -18.46
N GLN A 384 -7.20 -1.05 -19.64
CA GLN A 384 -5.77 -0.96 -19.88
C GLN A 384 -5.48 -0.03 -21.06
N ILE A 385 -4.54 0.89 -20.87
CA ILE A 385 -3.97 1.72 -21.93
C ILE A 385 -2.62 1.11 -22.31
N ALA A 386 -2.58 0.54 -23.50
CA ALA A 386 -1.33 0.11 -24.13
C ALA A 386 -0.82 1.18 -25.09
N GLY A 387 0.51 1.26 -25.23
CA GLY A 387 1.20 2.15 -26.15
C GLY A 387 2.70 1.91 -26.12
N ASN A 388 3.44 2.54 -27.03
CA ASN A 388 4.90 2.50 -27.05
C ASN A 388 5.50 3.46 -26.01
N PHE A 389 5.09 3.31 -24.75
CA PHE A 389 5.56 4.14 -23.66
C PHE A 389 6.92 3.67 -23.17
N THR A 390 7.75 4.57 -22.67
CA THR A 390 8.79 4.20 -21.70
C THR A 390 8.16 3.91 -20.33
N VAL A 391 8.93 3.29 -19.43
CA VAL A 391 8.48 3.05 -18.05
C VAL A 391 8.15 4.37 -17.35
N GLU A 392 8.99 5.39 -17.55
CA GLU A 392 8.85 6.72 -16.97
C GLU A 392 7.61 7.46 -17.51
N GLU A 393 7.32 7.32 -18.80
CA GLU A 393 6.12 7.87 -19.43
C GLU A 393 4.86 7.20 -18.88
N ALA A 394 4.82 5.87 -18.83
CA ALA A 394 3.68 5.12 -18.28
C ALA A 394 3.42 5.48 -16.81
N GLN A 395 4.47 5.60 -16.00
CA GLN A 395 4.38 6.08 -14.63
C GLN A 395 3.83 7.50 -14.52
N THR A 396 4.24 8.40 -15.42
CA THR A 396 3.78 9.79 -15.39
C THR A 396 2.31 9.90 -15.81
N ILE A 397 1.90 9.14 -16.83
CA ILE A 397 0.50 9.05 -17.26
C ILE A 397 -0.38 8.50 -16.14
N ALA A 398 0.01 7.38 -15.51
CA ALA A 398 -0.76 6.76 -14.43
C ALA A 398 -0.95 7.73 -13.25
N ARG A 399 0.10 8.45 -12.85
CA ARG A 399 0.03 9.44 -11.76
C ARG A 399 -0.88 10.60 -12.10
N ARG A 400 -0.84 11.11 -13.33
CA ARG A 400 -1.72 12.20 -13.77
C ARG A 400 -3.19 11.82 -13.69
N LEU A 401 -3.54 10.60 -14.07
CA LEU A 401 -4.90 10.09 -13.99
C LEU A 401 -5.38 9.92 -12.53
N ASN A 402 -4.48 9.74 -11.56
CA ASN A 402 -4.81 9.71 -10.14
C ASN A 402 -4.94 11.11 -9.50
N GLY A 403 -4.18 12.10 -9.99
CA GLY A 403 -3.98 13.41 -9.36
C GLY A 403 -5.05 14.47 -9.66
N VAL A 404 -6.19 14.09 -10.25
CA VAL A 404 -7.32 14.99 -10.49
C VAL A 404 -8.46 14.55 -9.58
N LYS A 405 -8.44 14.98 -8.32
CA LYS A 405 -9.55 14.83 -7.38
C LYS A 405 -10.12 16.18 -7.01
#